data_AF-A0A511YWR3-F1
#
_entry.id   AF-A0A511YWR3-F1
#
_cell.length_a   1.000
_cell.length_b   1.000
_cell.length_c   1.000
_cell.angle_alpha   90.00
_cell.angle_beta   90.00
_cell.angle_gamma   90.00
#
_symmetry.space_group_name_H-M   'P 1'
#
loop_
_entity.id
_entity.type
_entity.pdbx_description
1 polymer ?
#
loop_
_entity_poly.entity_id
_entity_poly.type
_entity_poly.pdbx_seq_one_letter_code
_entity_poly.pdbx_strand_id
1 'polypeptide(L)' 'MDDALWTTWPLGVRVVVRRRLPDGMFGDVLGDLLETGPDGVLVRTRAGDVRVTAAEIAIGKIVPPARPRRTHHDQA' A
#
# COMPACT_ATOMS: atom_id res chain seq x y z
N MET A 1 -10.95 15.19 -15.25
CA MET A 1 -10.11 14.02 -14.95
C MET A 1 -9.86 14.10 -13.46
N ASP A 2 -10.40 13.20 -12.68
CA ASP A 2 -10.10 13.16 -11.25
C ASP A 2 -8.60 12.93 -11.12
N ASP A 3 -7.88 13.91 -10.56
CA ASP A 3 -6.48 13.73 -10.16
C ASP A 3 -6.46 12.63 -9.11
N ALA A 4 -6.08 11.44 -9.56
CA ALA A 4 -5.98 10.28 -8.72
C ALA A 4 -4.98 10.55 -7.60
N LEU A 5 -5.44 10.68 -6.36
CA LEU A 5 -4.65 11.14 -5.22
C LEU A 5 -3.28 10.44 -5.07
N TRP A 6 -3.18 9.17 -5.46
CA TRP A 6 -1.95 8.40 -5.33
C TRP A 6 -0.80 8.89 -6.22
N THR A 7 -1.07 9.56 -7.34
CA THR A 7 -0.04 10.03 -8.30
C THR A 7 0.89 11.07 -7.69
N THR A 8 0.48 11.72 -6.60
CA THR A 8 1.23 12.78 -5.91
C THR A 8 1.92 12.30 -4.63
N TRP A 9 1.81 11.02 -4.28
CA TRP A 9 2.42 10.52 -3.05
C TRP A 9 3.95 10.47 -3.12
N PRO A 10 4.66 10.88 -2.05
CA PRO A 10 6.11 10.75 -1.99
C PRO A 10 6.53 9.28 -1.96
N LEU A 11 7.62 8.95 -2.66
CA LEU A 11 8.20 7.60 -2.61
C LEU A 11 8.85 7.32 -1.25
N GLY A 12 8.95 6.04 -0.89
CA GLY A 12 9.51 5.57 0.37
C GLY A 12 8.58 5.74 1.59
N VAL A 13 7.40 6.33 1.43
CA VAL A 13 6.41 6.42 2.50
C VAL A 13 5.62 5.13 2.62
N ARG A 14 5.15 4.85 3.83
CA ARG A 14 4.27 3.72 4.08
C ARG A 14 2.86 4.03 3.59
N VAL A 15 2.29 3.15 2.78
CA VAL A 15 0.95 3.29 2.21
C VAL A 15 0.12 2.05 2.47
N VAL A 16 -1.20 2.22 2.51
CA VAL A 16 -2.15 1.13 2.31
C VAL A 16 -2.97 1.40 1.06
N VAL A 17 -3.06 0.41 0.20
CA VAL A 17 -3.81 0.44 -1.06
C VAL A 17 -4.80 -0.72 -1.05
N ARG A 18 -6.08 -0.39 -0.99
CA ARG A 18 -7.15 -1.36 -1.20
C ARG A 18 -7.33 -1.58 -2.68
N ARG A 19 -7.18 -2.83 -3.12
CA ARG A 19 -7.33 -3.24 -4.51
C ARG A 19 -8.54 -4.15 -4.70
N ARG A 20 -9.17 -4.06 -5.86
CA ARG A 20 -10.13 -5.03 -6.37
C ARG A 20 -9.39 -6.30 -6.76
N LEU A 21 -9.98 -7.44 -6.46
CA LEU A 21 -9.47 -8.76 -6.85
C LEU A 21 -10.35 -9.33 -7.97
N PRO A 22 -9.84 -10.28 -8.78
CA PRO A 22 -10.59 -10.85 -9.91
C PRO A 22 -11.88 -11.57 -9.53
N ASP A 23 -11.98 -12.04 -8.29
CA ASP A 23 -13.15 -12.70 -7.70
C ASP A 23 -14.23 -11.72 -7.22
N GLY A 24 -14.04 -10.41 -7.44
CA GLY A 24 -14.95 -9.36 -6.98
C GLY A 24 -14.74 -8.94 -5.52
N MET A 25 -13.78 -9.56 -4.83
CA MET A 25 -13.42 -9.20 -3.45
C MET A 25 -12.43 -8.04 -3.42
N PHE A 26 -12.10 -7.59 -2.20
CA PHE A 26 -11.07 -6.58 -1.97
C PHE A 26 -9.91 -7.15 -1.15
N GLY A 27 -8.70 -6.74 -1.50
CA GLY A 27 -7.49 -7.04 -0.74
C GLY A 27 -6.73 -5.77 -0.41
N ASP A 28 -6.04 -5.75 0.73
CA ASP A 28 -5.19 -4.63 1.13
C ASP A 28 -3.72 -4.92 0.88
N VAL A 29 -3.05 -4.02 0.18
CA VAL A 29 -1.60 -4.01 -0.03
C VAL A 29 -1.01 -2.94 0.88
N LEU A 30 -0.21 -3.37 1.86
CA LEU A 30 0.40 -2.51 2.87
C LEU A 30 1.93 -2.64 2.78
N GLY A 31 2.62 -1.52 2.65
CA GLY A 31 4.07 -1.51 2.52
C GLY A 31 4.62 -0.15 2.15
N ASP A 32 5.86 -0.13 1.68
CA ASP A 32 6.56 1.10 1.29
C ASP A 32 6.37 1.36 -0.20
N LEU A 33 6.01 2.60 -0.55
CA LEU A 33 5.76 3.00 -1.94
C LEU A 33 7.09 3.09 -2.71
N LEU A 34 7.25 2.28 -3.75
CA LEU A 34 8.44 2.29 -4.61
C LEU A 34 8.23 3.15 -5.86
N GLU A 35 7.03 3.10 -6.43
CA GLU A 35 6.66 3.83 -7.65
C GLU A 35 5.20 4.28 -7.57
N THR A 36 4.89 5.42 -8.17
CA THR A 36 3.52 5.91 -8.35
C THR A 36 3.37 6.63 -9.68
N GLY A 37 2.16 6.59 -10.25
CA GLY A 37 1.84 7.26 -11.50
C GLY A 37 0.45 6.93 -12.03
N PRO A 38 0.13 7.36 -13.26
CA PRO A 38 -1.17 7.12 -13.88
C PRO A 38 -1.49 5.64 -14.05
N ASP A 39 -0.46 4.78 -14.16
CA ASP A 39 -0.63 3.32 -14.28
C ASP A 39 -0.82 2.63 -12.92
N GLY A 40 -0.87 3.37 -11.82
CA GLY A 40 -1.02 2.86 -10.45
C GLY A 40 0.26 2.96 -9.63
N VAL A 41 0.50 1.96 -8.77
CA VAL A 41 1.62 1.96 -7.83
C VAL A 41 2.39 0.64 -7.79
N LEU A 42 3.62 0.70 -7.30
CA LEU A 42 4.42 -0.45 -6.87
C LEU A 42 4.72 -0.33 -5.37
N VAL A 43 4.40 -1.37 -4.61
CA VAL A 43 4.55 -1.36 -3.14
C VAL A 43 5.44 -2.53 -2.69
N ARG A 44 6.50 -2.22 -1.95
CA ARG A 44 7.34 -3.20 -1.23
C ARG A 44 6.57 -3.71 -0.03
N THR A 45 6.05 -4.94 -0.08
CA THR A 45 5.39 -5.57 1.06
C THR A 45 6.35 -6.52 1.78
N ARG A 46 5.93 -7.02 2.95
CA ARG A 46 6.68 -8.07 3.68
C ARG A 46 6.83 -9.38 2.89
N ALA A 47 5.93 -9.64 1.93
CA ALA A 47 5.89 -10.86 1.13
C ALA A 47 6.55 -10.69 -0.25
N GLY A 48 7.12 -9.51 -0.53
CA GLY A 48 7.65 -9.14 -1.85
C GLY A 48 6.94 -7.92 -2.44
N ASP A 49 7.39 -7.55 -3.63
CA ASP A 49 6.85 -6.39 -4.35
C ASP A 49 5.50 -6.72 -4.98
N VAL A 50 4.56 -5.79 -4.84
CA VAL A 50 3.20 -5.93 -5.38
C VAL A 50 2.89 -4.71 -6.23
N ARG A 51 2.66 -4.95 -7.53
CA ARG A 51 2.08 -3.96 -8.45
C ARG A 51 0.58 -3.92 -8.24
N VAL A 52 0.03 -2.71 -8.13
CA VAL A 52 -1.42 -2.46 -8.16
C VAL A 52 -1.68 -1.48 -9.28
N THR A 53 -2.42 -1.92 -10.29
CA THR A 53 -2.78 -1.10 -11.46
C THR A 53 -3.85 -0.07 -11.08
N ALA A 54 -3.91 1.06 -11.79
CA ALA A 54 -4.91 2.09 -11.54
C ALA A 54 -6.36 1.58 -11.55
N ALA A 55 -6.67 0.60 -12.41
CA ALA A 55 -8.00 -0.02 -12.49
C ALA A 55 -8.34 -0.86 -11.24
N GLU A 56 -7.34 -1.47 -10.62
CA GLU A 56 -7.51 -2.26 -9.40
C GLU A 56 -7.65 -1.37 -8.16
N ILE A 57 -7.07 -0.15 -8.15
CA ILE A 57 -7.12 0.74 -6.98
C ILE A 57 -8.57 1.14 -6.68
N ALA A 58 -9.04 0.76 -5.49
CA ALA A 58 -10.34 1.16 -4.97
C ALA A 58 -10.20 2.38 -4.07
N ILE A 59 -9.28 2.31 -3.10
CA ILE A 59 -9.00 3.37 -2.12
C ILE A 59 -7.52 3.26 -1.75
N GLY A 60 -6.86 4.37 -1.44
CA GLY A 60 -5.58 4.30 -0.75
C GLY A 60 -5.27 5.53 0.09
N LYS A 61 -4.30 5.40 0.98
CA LYS A 61 -3.83 6.47 1.84
C LYS A 61 -2.38 6.25 2.28
N ILE A 62 -1.69 7.35 2.54
CA ILE A 62 -0.44 7.35 3.32
C ILE A 62 -0.79 6.98 4.77
N VAL A 63 0.03 6.12 5.38
CA VAL A 63 -0.11 5.72 6.78
C VAL A 63 1.14 6.09 7.56
N PRO A 64 1.04 6.33 8.88
CA PRO A 64 2.22 6.52 9.71
C PRO A 64 3.20 5.34 9.60
N PRO A 65 4.50 5.57 9.81
CA PRO A 65 5.49 4.50 9.85
C PRO A 65 5.09 3.43 10.88
N ALA A 66 5.57 2.19 10.66
CA ALA A 66 5.29 1.10 11.58
C ALA A 66 5.71 1.48 13.00
N ARG A 67 4.79 1.33 13.97
CA ARG A 67 5.18 1.44 15.37
C ARG A 67 6.27 0.39 15.65
N PRO A 68 7.31 0.75 16.43
CA PRO A 68 8.27 -0.24 16.91
C PRO A 68 7.54 -1.42 17.55
N ARG A 69 7.93 -2.65 17.19
CA ARG A 69 7.35 -3.85 17.81
C ARG A 69 7.67 -3.81 19.30
N ARG A 70 6.63 -3.80 20.15
CA ARG A 70 6.81 -4.04 21.59
C ARG A 70 7.22 -5.51 21.72
N THR A 71 8.46 -5.77 22.13
CA THR A 71 8.89 -7.11 22.51
C THR A 71 8.04 -7.50 23.72
N HIS A 72 7.22 -8.54 23.59
CA HIS A 72 6.56 -9.14 24.74
C HIS A 72 7.68 -9.82 25.54
N HIS A 73 8.07 -9.25 26.68
CA HIS A 73 8.99 -9.91 27.59
C HIS A 73 8.32 -11.21 28.04
N ASP A 74 9.01 -12.30 27.79
CA ASP A 74 8.62 -13.64 28.20
C ASP A 74 8.27 -13.61 29.69
N GLN A 75 7.02 -13.90 30.02
CA GLN A 75 6.63 -14.08 31.42
C GLN A 75 6.94 -15.54 31.78
N ALA A 76 7.91 -15.66 32.68
CA ALA A 76 8.35 -16.79 33.51
C ALA A 76 7.47 -18.04 33.56
#